data_AF-A0A846Q566-F1
#
_entry.id   AF-A0A846Q566-F1
#
_cell.length_a   1.000
_cell.length_b   1.000
_cell.length_c   1.000
_cell.angle_alpha   90.00
_cell.angle_beta   90.00
_cell.angle_gamma   90.00
#
_symmetry.space_group_name_H-M   'P 1'
#
loop_
_entity.id
_entity.type
_entity.pdbx_description
1 polymer ?
#
loop_
_entity_poly.entity_id
_entity_poly.type
_entity_poly.pdbx_seq_one_letter_code
_entity_poly.pdbx_strand_id
1 'polypeptide(L)'
;MIFIKAYVVTNILGVFAFDREGKVIVHKLFPKKPEVIAEKLKESRKGEIIEEERTVLNKLRLAGYKEVIWDKRAKDGFIACVYDPDHRGKEIAKEGFRKLAMDTRFVTTQAELNEIITKVNAFLTKQEVSKVKDDKVIMQVVGIVDDLDSSLNSLSERLREWYGMFSPETVRKVKSHEKLVEMLSRSAGEDEVKNFSKSLHDLYKTRDSLSRYLESACKQTIPNLSEVAGPLLASRLLSLAGGLEKIAKLTSSTIQLLGAEKALFRHLKGKGKPPKYGILFGHPLIQNAPKPLKGKVARLVAAKISLAAKTDQYSEKNEGKRIRKELEKKVGELTKNRG
;
A
#
# COMPACT_ATOMS: atom_id res chain seq x y z
N MET A 1 21.03 -22.54 -40.69
CA MET A 1 19.61 -22.94 -40.57
C MET A 1 18.86 -21.77 -39.93
N ILE A 2 18.07 -21.02 -40.70
CA ILE A 2 17.39 -19.82 -40.21
C ILE A 2 16.21 -20.29 -39.36
N PHE A 3 16.32 -20.20 -38.04
CA PHE A 3 15.18 -20.45 -37.16
C PHE A 3 14.08 -19.42 -37.47
N ILE A 4 12.94 -19.90 -37.96
CA ILE A 4 11.76 -19.09 -38.22
C ILE A 4 11.21 -18.66 -36.86
N LYS A 5 11.28 -17.36 -36.57
CA LYS A 5 10.79 -16.76 -35.32
C LYS A 5 9.52 -15.99 -35.62
N ALA A 6 8.48 -16.20 -34.81
CA ALA A 6 7.28 -15.37 -34.82
C ALA A 6 7.25 -14.46 -33.59
N TYR A 7 6.72 -13.26 -33.75
CA TYR A 7 6.49 -12.31 -32.67
C TYR A 7 5.04 -12.36 -32.24
N VAL A 8 4.76 -12.66 -30.97
CA VAL A 8 3.40 -12.76 -30.44
C VAL A 8 3.08 -11.52 -29.61
N VAL A 9 1.91 -10.91 -29.85
CA VAL A 9 1.42 -9.74 -29.12
C VAL A 9 -0.02 -9.95 -28.71
N THR A 10 -0.33 -9.65 -27.44
CA THR A 10 -1.70 -9.60 -26.92
C THR A 10 -2.12 -8.14 -26.75
N ASN A 11 -3.22 -7.73 -27.37
CA ASN A 11 -3.78 -6.37 -27.29
C ASN A 11 -5.31 -6.40 -27.08
N ILE A 12 -5.96 -5.23 -27.04
CA ILE A 12 -7.41 -5.08 -26.81
C ILE A 12 -8.26 -5.83 -27.85
N LEU A 13 -7.77 -5.99 -29.08
CA LEU A 13 -8.47 -6.67 -30.16
C LEU A 13 -8.38 -8.20 -30.03
N GLY A 14 -7.29 -8.71 -29.45
CA GLY A 14 -6.99 -10.13 -29.34
C GLY A 14 -5.50 -10.44 -29.36
N VAL A 15 -5.17 -11.64 -29.82
CA VAL A 15 -3.80 -12.16 -29.90
C VAL A 15 -3.37 -12.26 -31.35
N PHE A 16 -2.18 -11.74 -31.66
CA PHE A 16 -1.62 -11.67 -33.00
C PHE A 16 -0.22 -12.25 -33.02
N ALA A 17 0.10 -12.97 -34.09
CA ALA A 17 1.45 -13.41 -34.39
C ALA A 17 1.93 -12.78 -35.69
N PHE A 18 3.11 -12.18 -35.66
CA PHE A 18 3.73 -11.50 -36.79
C PHE A 18 5.00 -12.22 -37.22
N ASP A 19 5.32 -12.16 -38.51
CA ASP A 19 6.62 -12.55 -39.02
C ASP A 19 7.67 -11.44 -38.84
N ARG A 20 8.87 -11.63 -39.40
CA ARG A 20 9.95 -10.63 -39.35
C ARG A 20 9.69 -9.38 -40.19
N GLU A 21 8.82 -9.47 -41.19
CA GLU A 21 8.43 -8.36 -42.07
C GLU A 21 7.27 -7.55 -41.49
N GLY A 22 6.61 -8.07 -40.44
CA GLY A 22 5.46 -7.48 -39.78
C GLY A 22 4.11 -7.85 -40.41
N LYS A 23 4.07 -8.89 -41.24
CA LYS A 23 2.81 -9.46 -41.73
C LYS A 23 2.21 -10.37 -40.65
N VAL A 24 0.88 -10.35 -40.56
CA VAL A 24 0.14 -11.21 -39.64
C VAL A 24 0.20 -12.65 -40.17
N ILE A 25 0.83 -13.55 -39.41
CA ILE A 25 0.85 -14.99 -39.69
C ILE A 25 -0.49 -15.61 -39.27
N VAL A 26 -0.90 -15.30 -38.04
CA VAL A 26 -2.12 -15.82 -37.44
C VAL A 26 -2.62 -14.86 -36.37
N HIS A 27 -3.93 -14.79 -36.19
CA HIS A 27 -4.54 -14.04 -35.11
C HIS A 27 -5.77 -14.77 -34.55
N LYS A 28 -6.15 -14.38 -33.34
CA LYS A 28 -7.41 -14.77 -32.70
C LYS A 28 -7.95 -13.55 -31.97
N LEU A 29 -9.12 -13.08 -32.40
CA LEU A 29 -9.78 -11.92 -31.82
C LEU A 29 -10.51 -12.28 -30.54
N PHE A 30 -10.61 -11.34 -29.62
CA PHE A 30 -11.46 -11.44 -28.44
C PHE A 30 -12.93 -11.24 -28.79
N PRO A 31 -13.85 -11.72 -27.93
CA PRO A 31 -15.26 -11.32 -28.00
C PRO A 31 -15.39 -9.80 -27.88
N LYS A 32 -16.23 -9.15 -28.71
CA LYS A 32 -16.43 -7.68 -28.72
C LYS A 32 -17.18 -7.12 -27.49
N LYS A 33 -17.05 -7.77 -26.33
CA LYS A 33 -17.65 -7.33 -25.06
C LYS A 33 -16.54 -6.71 -24.20
N PRO A 34 -16.61 -5.41 -23.85
CA PRO A 34 -15.55 -4.72 -23.10
C PRO A 34 -15.18 -5.40 -21.78
N GLU A 35 -16.15 -5.99 -21.08
CA GLU A 35 -15.96 -6.69 -19.81
C GLU A 35 -15.08 -7.92 -19.98
N VAL A 36 -15.38 -8.72 -21.01
CA VAL A 36 -14.67 -9.97 -21.32
C VAL A 36 -13.25 -9.67 -21.80
N ILE A 37 -13.08 -8.62 -22.61
CA ILE A 37 -11.75 -8.16 -23.05
C ILE A 37 -10.90 -7.74 -21.85
N ALA A 38 -11.46 -6.95 -20.92
CA ALA A 38 -10.77 -6.52 -19.72
C ALA A 38 -10.32 -7.70 -18.86
N GLU A 39 -11.20 -8.70 -18.68
CA GLU A 39 -10.89 -9.92 -17.91
C GLU A 39 -9.76 -10.73 -18.56
N LYS A 40 -9.84 -11.01 -19.87
CA LYS A 40 -8.80 -11.74 -20.60
C LYS A 40 -7.44 -11.02 -20.60
N LEU A 41 -7.44 -9.70 -20.75
CA LEU A 41 -6.20 -8.91 -20.66
C LEU A 41 -5.58 -8.99 -19.26
N LYS A 42 -6.39 -9.04 -18.22
CA LYS A 42 -5.94 -9.16 -16.83
C LYS A 42 -5.34 -10.52 -16.55
N GLU A 43 -6.01 -11.60 -16.95
CA GLU A 43 -5.47 -12.97 -16.88
C GLU A 43 -4.15 -13.06 -17.63
N SER A 44 -4.09 -12.51 -18.84
CA SER A 44 -2.86 -12.50 -19.62
C SER A 44 -1.72 -11.76 -18.91
N ARG A 45 -1.98 -10.57 -18.33
CA ARG A 45 -0.97 -9.78 -17.59
C ARG A 45 -0.44 -10.48 -16.32
N LYS A 46 -1.23 -11.36 -15.71
CA LYS A 46 -0.78 -12.17 -14.56
C LYS A 46 0.19 -13.29 -14.94
N GLY A 47 0.37 -13.55 -16.24
CA GLY A 47 1.20 -14.64 -16.74
C GLY A 47 0.43 -15.91 -17.13
N GLU A 48 -0.89 -15.94 -16.93
CA GLU A 48 -1.74 -17.09 -17.28
C GLU A 48 -1.99 -17.14 -18.79
N ILE A 49 -1.77 -18.29 -19.45
CA ILE A 49 -2.02 -18.44 -20.89
C ILE A 49 -3.53 -18.58 -21.14
N ILE A 50 -4.14 -17.54 -21.70
CA ILE A 50 -5.57 -17.53 -22.05
C ILE A 50 -5.87 -18.39 -23.28
N GLU A 51 -7.15 -18.69 -23.50
CA GLU A 51 -7.61 -19.56 -24.60
C GLU A 51 -7.16 -19.08 -25.99
N GLU A 52 -7.25 -17.78 -26.26
CA GLU A 52 -6.86 -17.19 -27.54
C GLU A 52 -5.35 -17.27 -27.78
N GLU A 53 -4.56 -17.09 -26.72
CA GLU A 53 -3.10 -17.24 -26.77
C GLU A 53 -2.73 -18.68 -27.08
N ARG A 54 -3.35 -19.65 -26.39
CA ARG A 54 -3.15 -21.08 -26.65
C ARG A 54 -3.52 -21.45 -28.08
N THR A 55 -4.61 -20.88 -28.60
CA THR A 55 -5.03 -21.11 -29.99
C THR A 55 -4.00 -20.60 -30.99
N VAL A 56 -3.45 -19.40 -30.78
CA VAL A 56 -2.41 -18.82 -31.64
C VAL A 56 -1.12 -19.64 -31.57
N LEU A 57 -0.67 -20.02 -30.38
CA LEU A 57 0.53 -20.85 -30.19
C LEU A 57 0.38 -22.23 -30.84
N ASN A 58 -0.78 -22.88 -30.71
CA ASN A 58 -1.05 -24.17 -31.36
C ASN A 58 -1.02 -24.06 -32.89
N LYS A 59 -1.58 -22.99 -33.47
CA LYS A 59 -1.53 -22.76 -34.91
C LYS A 59 -0.11 -22.51 -35.41
N LEU A 60 0.70 -21.73 -34.67
CA LEU A 60 2.11 -21.53 -34.98
C LEU A 60 2.90 -22.84 -34.92
N ARG A 61 2.63 -23.68 -33.91
CA ARG A 61 3.23 -25.02 -33.80
C ARG A 61 2.93 -25.89 -35.02
N LEU A 62 1.67 -25.95 -35.44
CA LEU A 62 1.25 -26.72 -36.63
C LEU A 62 1.88 -26.16 -37.92
N ALA A 63 2.13 -24.85 -37.98
CA ALA A 63 2.84 -24.21 -39.09
C ALA A 63 4.38 -24.40 -39.04
N GLY A 64 4.91 -25.17 -38.07
CA GLY A 64 6.32 -25.54 -37.98
C GLY A 64 7.22 -24.57 -37.21
N TYR A 65 6.65 -23.58 -36.52
CA TYR A 65 7.43 -22.67 -35.67
C TYR A 65 7.88 -23.37 -34.39
N LYS A 66 9.19 -23.31 -34.10
CA LYS A 66 9.79 -23.93 -32.90
C LYS A 66 10.01 -22.92 -31.76
N GLU A 67 10.08 -21.64 -32.09
CA GLU A 67 10.38 -20.56 -31.16
C GLU A 67 9.50 -19.33 -31.46
N VAL A 68 8.96 -18.72 -30.40
CA VAL A 68 8.24 -17.45 -30.45
C VAL A 68 8.90 -16.43 -29.53
N ILE A 69 8.90 -15.17 -29.96
CA ILE A 69 9.32 -14.03 -29.16
C ILE A 69 8.06 -13.36 -28.62
N TRP A 70 7.99 -13.13 -27.32
CA TRP A 70 6.78 -12.65 -26.66
C TRP A 70 7.11 -11.64 -25.54
N ASP A 71 6.28 -10.60 -25.42
CA ASP A 71 6.33 -9.60 -24.35
C ASP A 71 5.80 -10.09 -22.99
N LYS A 72 5.47 -11.38 -22.90
CA LYS A 72 4.97 -12.05 -21.70
C LYS A 72 5.88 -13.21 -21.29
N ARG A 73 6.16 -13.30 -19.99
CA ARG A 73 6.84 -14.47 -19.40
C ARG A 73 5.84 -15.60 -19.26
N ALA A 74 5.82 -16.49 -20.25
CA ALA A 74 5.01 -17.70 -20.24
C ALA A 74 5.88 -18.92 -20.53
N LYS A 75 5.58 -20.04 -19.87
CA LYS A 75 6.14 -21.34 -20.23
C LYS A 75 5.06 -22.11 -20.96
N ASP A 76 5.25 -22.33 -22.25
CA ASP A 76 4.47 -23.31 -22.99
C ASP A 76 5.26 -24.62 -23.06
N GLY A 77 4.56 -25.75 -22.89
CA GLY A 77 5.21 -27.07 -22.87
C GLY A 77 5.64 -27.57 -24.25
N PHE A 78 5.25 -26.89 -25.33
CA PHE A 78 5.38 -27.39 -26.71
C PHE A 78 6.16 -26.47 -27.64
N ILE A 79 6.05 -25.14 -27.47
CA ILE A 79 6.83 -24.15 -28.24
C ILE A 79 7.74 -23.34 -27.32
N ALA A 80 8.97 -23.07 -27.75
CA ALA A 80 9.88 -22.27 -26.94
C ALA A 80 9.44 -20.80 -26.93
N CYS A 81 9.05 -20.29 -25.76
CA CYS A 81 8.67 -18.89 -25.57
C CYS A 81 9.86 -18.09 -25.03
N VAL A 82 10.44 -17.22 -25.88
CA VAL A 82 11.52 -16.30 -25.52
C VAL A 82 10.90 -14.98 -25.08
N TYR A 83 11.16 -14.59 -23.82
CA TYR A 83 10.68 -13.32 -23.29
C TYR A 83 11.53 -12.16 -23.79
N ASP A 84 10.89 -11.21 -24.48
CA ASP A 84 11.47 -9.94 -24.91
C ASP A 84 10.38 -8.85 -24.84
N PRO A 85 10.41 -7.94 -23.85
CA PRO A 85 9.35 -6.94 -23.66
C PRO A 85 9.30 -5.86 -24.75
N ASP A 86 10.39 -5.70 -25.52
CA ASP A 86 10.59 -4.61 -26.48
C ASP A 86 10.79 -5.16 -27.91
N HIS A 87 10.29 -6.36 -28.18
CA HIS A 87 10.44 -7.00 -29.47
C HIS A 87 9.69 -6.25 -30.60
N ARG A 88 10.19 -6.41 -31.83
CA ARG A 88 9.67 -5.74 -33.04
C ARG A 88 8.16 -5.88 -33.27
N GLY A 89 7.58 -7.06 -32.99
CA GLY A 89 6.13 -7.27 -33.13
C GLY A 89 5.25 -6.28 -32.35
N LYS A 90 5.73 -5.75 -31.21
CA LYS A 90 4.99 -4.80 -30.37
C LYS A 90 4.93 -3.41 -31.01
N GLU A 91 6.03 -3.00 -31.64
CA GLU A 91 6.10 -1.76 -32.42
C GLU A 91 5.15 -1.84 -33.64
N ILE A 92 5.22 -2.93 -34.40
CA ILE A 92 4.34 -3.20 -35.55
C ILE A 92 2.87 -3.17 -35.12
N ALA A 93 2.53 -3.86 -34.03
CA ALA A 93 1.16 -3.89 -33.51
C ALA A 93 0.68 -2.52 -33.03
N LYS A 94 1.59 -1.67 -32.53
CA LYS A 94 1.27 -0.31 -32.03
C LYS A 94 1.05 0.66 -33.18
N GLU A 95 1.94 0.69 -34.16
CA GLU A 95 1.83 1.56 -35.34
C GLU A 95 0.64 1.16 -36.22
N GLY A 96 0.47 -0.15 -36.43
CA GLY A 96 -0.60 -0.71 -37.25
C GLY A 96 -1.92 -0.92 -36.52
N PHE A 97 -2.05 -0.54 -35.24
CA PHE A 97 -3.17 -0.96 -34.38
C PHE A 97 -4.56 -0.68 -34.99
N ARG A 98 -4.76 0.54 -35.50
CA ARG A 98 -6.04 0.95 -36.11
C ARG A 98 -6.33 0.18 -37.39
N LYS A 99 -5.28 0.00 -38.22
CA LYS A 99 -5.38 -0.75 -39.47
C LYS A 99 -5.72 -2.22 -39.19
N LEU A 100 -5.04 -2.85 -38.22
CA LEU A 100 -5.34 -4.21 -37.77
C LEU A 100 -6.79 -4.38 -37.31
N ALA A 101 -7.34 -3.40 -36.60
CA ALA A 101 -8.73 -3.44 -36.14
C ALA A 101 -9.75 -3.44 -37.30
N MET A 102 -9.47 -2.70 -38.38
CA MET A 102 -10.31 -2.67 -39.59
C MET A 102 -10.09 -3.90 -40.47
N ASP A 103 -8.83 -4.25 -40.75
CA ASP A 103 -8.45 -5.37 -41.62
C ASP A 103 -9.00 -6.71 -41.10
N THR A 104 -9.00 -6.88 -39.77
CA THR A 104 -9.59 -8.06 -39.12
C THR A 104 -11.10 -8.00 -38.94
N ARG A 105 -11.75 -6.91 -39.39
CA ARG A 105 -13.19 -6.62 -39.20
C ARG A 105 -13.64 -6.65 -37.74
N PHE A 106 -12.70 -6.38 -36.82
CA PHE A 106 -12.99 -6.26 -35.40
C PHE A 106 -13.85 -5.02 -35.11
N VAL A 107 -13.70 -3.96 -35.89
CA VAL A 107 -14.60 -2.80 -35.92
C VAL A 107 -14.84 -2.39 -37.36
N THR A 108 -15.89 -1.60 -37.57
CA THR A 108 -16.22 -1.00 -38.86
C THR A 108 -15.80 0.45 -38.97
N THR A 109 -15.72 1.15 -37.84
CA THR A 109 -15.37 2.59 -37.80
C THR A 109 -14.35 2.88 -36.71
N GLN A 110 -13.60 3.97 -36.88
CA GLN A 110 -12.61 4.40 -35.90
C GLN A 110 -13.28 4.91 -34.60
N ALA A 111 -14.51 5.41 -34.71
CA ALA A 111 -15.32 5.80 -33.55
C ALA A 111 -15.65 4.60 -32.66
N GLU A 112 -16.12 3.50 -33.26
CA GLU A 112 -16.41 2.24 -32.56
C GLU A 112 -15.16 1.71 -31.82
N LEU A 113 -13.98 1.78 -32.47
CA LEU A 113 -12.72 1.39 -31.85
C LEU A 113 -12.40 2.23 -30.61
N ASN A 114 -12.50 3.56 -30.71
CA ASN A 114 -12.23 4.46 -29.59
C ASN A 114 -13.21 4.23 -28.43
N GLU A 115 -14.47 3.93 -28.71
CA GLU A 115 -15.47 3.61 -27.71
C GLU A 115 -15.12 2.32 -26.96
N ILE A 116 -14.76 1.25 -27.68
CA ILE A 116 -14.34 -0.02 -27.08
C ILE A 116 -13.10 0.17 -26.21
N ILE A 117 -12.07 0.88 -26.70
CA ILE A 117 -10.85 1.17 -25.92
C ILE A 117 -11.20 1.89 -24.63
N THR A 118 -12.05 2.92 -24.71
CA THR A 118 -12.45 3.72 -23.56
C THR A 118 -13.19 2.87 -22.53
N LYS A 119 -14.18 2.07 -22.98
CA LYS A 119 -14.95 1.17 -22.11
C LYS A 119 -14.06 0.11 -21.45
N VAL A 120 -13.19 -0.56 -22.20
CA VAL A 120 -12.25 -1.56 -21.67
C VAL A 120 -11.34 -0.94 -20.62
N ASN A 121 -10.76 0.23 -20.89
CA ASN A 121 -9.88 0.92 -19.95
C ASN A 121 -10.64 1.37 -18.69
N ALA A 122 -11.90 1.81 -18.83
CA ALA A 122 -12.75 2.13 -17.69
C ALA A 122 -13.02 0.90 -16.81
N PHE A 123 -13.30 -0.27 -17.41
CA PHE A 123 -13.47 -1.52 -16.67
C PHE A 123 -12.19 -1.98 -15.96
N LEU A 124 -11.05 -1.97 -16.65
CA LEU A 124 -9.75 -2.28 -16.06
C LEU A 124 -9.45 -1.36 -14.87
N THR A 125 -9.66 -0.06 -15.03
CA THR A 125 -9.42 0.93 -13.97
C THR A 125 -10.38 0.71 -12.80
N LYS A 126 -11.67 0.50 -13.06
CA LYS A 126 -12.67 0.25 -12.01
C LYS A 126 -12.33 -0.98 -11.18
N GLN A 127 -11.86 -2.06 -11.82
CA GLN A 127 -11.45 -3.28 -11.09
C GLN A 127 -10.19 -3.09 -10.25
N GLU A 128 -9.24 -2.27 -10.70
CA GLU A 128 -8.04 -1.94 -9.92
C GLU A 128 -8.40 -1.03 -8.73
N VAL A 129 -9.31 -0.07 -8.93
CA VAL A 129 -9.76 0.86 -7.89
C VAL A 129 -10.72 0.22 -6.89
N SER A 130 -11.56 -0.74 -7.32
CA SER A 130 -12.56 -1.37 -6.44
C SER A 130 -11.95 -2.29 -5.37
N LYS A 131 -10.68 -2.65 -5.51
CA LYS A 131 -9.91 -3.30 -4.45
C LYS A 131 -9.42 -2.26 -3.47
N VAL A 132 -10.28 -1.84 -2.53
CA VAL A 132 -9.81 -1.14 -1.34
C VAL A 132 -8.83 -2.07 -0.65
N LYS A 133 -7.54 -1.74 -0.68
CA LYS A 133 -6.53 -2.48 0.05
C LYS A 133 -6.76 -2.25 1.55
N ASP A 134 -6.71 -3.30 2.35
CA ASP A 134 -6.99 -3.23 3.79
C ASP A 134 -6.09 -2.22 4.54
N ASP A 135 -4.88 -1.97 4.02
CA ASP A 135 -3.97 -0.95 4.54
C ASP A 135 -4.53 0.48 4.43
N LYS A 136 -5.42 0.76 3.47
CA LYS A 136 -6.11 2.04 3.34
C LYS A 136 -7.11 2.26 4.46
N VAL A 137 -7.80 1.22 4.91
CA VAL A 137 -8.72 1.30 6.04
C VAL A 137 -7.93 1.63 7.32
N ILE A 138 -6.81 0.95 7.54
CA ILE A 138 -5.89 1.24 8.67
C ILE A 138 -5.45 2.71 8.66
N MET A 139 -5.08 3.25 7.50
CA MET A 139 -4.68 4.66 7.36
C MET A 139 -5.81 5.65 7.70
N GLN A 140 -7.06 5.36 7.31
CA GLN A 140 -8.18 6.23 7.67
C GLN A 140 -8.50 6.17 9.16
N VAL A 141 -8.51 4.97 9.74
CA VAL A 141 -8.82 4.78 11.16
C VAL A 141 -7.78 5.45 12.05
N VAL A 142 -6.49 5.33 11.74
CA VAL A 142 -5.46 6.02 12.54
C VAL A 142 -5.56 7.54 12.41
N GLY A 143 -5.94 8.05 11.23
CA GLY A 143 -6.24 9.48 11.05
C GLY A 143 -7.39 9.93 11.96
N ILE A 144 -8.50 9.18 11.98
CA ILE A 144 -9.63 9.47 12.86
C ILE A 144 -9.22 9.40 14.34
N VAL A 145 -8.40 8.42 14.74
CA VAL A 145 -7.90 8.33 16.12
C VAL A 145 -7.05 9.55 16.48
N ASP A 146 -6.14 9.98 15.60
CA ASP A 146 -5.30 11.16 15.82
C ASP A 146 -6.15 12.46 15.88
N ASP A 147 -7.18 12.58 15.03
CA ASP A 147 -8.13 13.71 15.03
C ASP A 147 -8.96 13.74 16.32
N LEU A 148 -9.44 12.57 16.76
CA LEU A 148 -10.16 12.42 18.03
C LEU A 148 -9.26 12.76 19.22
N ASP A 149 -8.01 12.30 19.26
CA ASP A 149 -7.08 12.62 20.34
C ASP A 149 -6.87 14.14 20.47
N SER A 150 -6.68 14.83 19.34
CA SER A 150 -6.49 16.30 19.35
C SER A 150 -7.76 17.06 19.76
N SER A 151 -8.93 16.58 19.30
CA SER A 151 -10.23 17.16 19.59
C SER A 151 -10.61 16.94 21.06
N LEU A 152 -10.44 15.71 21.56
CA LEU A 152 -10.67 15.34 22.95
C LEU A 152 -9.79 16.14 23.89
N ASN A 153 -8.51 16.32 23.56
CA ASN A 153 -7.62 17.16 24.38
C ASN A 153 -8.15 18.60 24.48
N SER A 154 -8.42 19.23 23.33
CA SER A 154 -8.86 20.63 23.27
C SER A 154 -10.21 20.84 23.98
N LEU A 155 -11.19 19.95 23.73
CA LEU A 155 -12.51 20.04 24.36
C LEU A 155 -12.44 19.74 25.86
N SER A 156 -11.58 18.82 26.29
CA SER A 156 -11.39 18.52 27.72
C SER A 156 -10.72 19.67 28.46
N GLU A 157 -9.77 20.38 27.84
CA GLU A 157 -9.19 21.61 28.40
C GLU A 157 -10.28 22.68 28.59
N ARG A 158 -11.16 22.88 27.60
CA ARG A 158 -12.28 23.83 27.71
C ARG A 158 -13.28 23.45 28.79
N LEU A 159 -13.67 22.18 28.87
CA LEU A 159 -14.53 21.69 29.95
C LEU A 159 -13.87 21.91 31.33
N ARG A 160 -12.56 21.67 31.42
CA ARG A 160 -11.80 21.90 32.66
C ARG A 160 -11.81 23.37 33.09
N GLU A 161 -11.60 24.30 32.16
CA GLU A 161 -11.68 25.74 32.43
C GLU A 161 -13.10 26.15 32.87
N TRP A 162 -14.12 25.70 32.13
CA TRP A 162 -15.51 26.02 32.41
C TRP A 162 -15.96 25.50 33.77
N TYR A 163 -15.72 24.22 34.06
CA TYR A 163 -16.05 23.63 35.36
C TYR A 163 -15.21 24.24 36.50
N GLY A 164 -13.97 24.64 36.19
CA GLY A 164 -13.08 25.33 37.13
C GLY A 164 -13.61 26.68 37.61
N MET A 165 -14.50 27.35 36.87
CA MET A 165 -15.17 28.57 37.33
C MET A 165 -16.10 28.32 38.53
N PHE A 166 -16.69 27.11 38.61
CA PHE A 166 -17.58 26.72 39.70
C PHE A 166 -16.85 25.92 40.80
N SER A 167 -15.91 25.06 40.42
CA SER A 167 -15.17 24.19 41.35
C SER A 167 -13.66 24.13 41.04
N PRO A 168 -12.89 25.19 41.36
CA PRO A 168 -11.45 25.21 41.16
C PRO A 168 -10.71 24.06 41.88
N GLU A 169 -11.17 23.71 43.08
CA GLU A 169 -10.59 22.67 43.94
C GLU A 169 -10.64 21.28 43.28
N THR A 170 -11.77 20.95 42.65
CA THR A 170 -11.97 19.65 41.99
C THR A 170 -11.03 19.50 40.80
N VAL A 171 -10.92 20.56 39.98
CA VAL A 171 -10.03 20.62 38.82
C VAL A 171 -8.56 20.48 39.24
N ARG A 172 -8.15 21.09 40.35
CA ARG A 172 -6.78 20.95 40.87
C ARG A 172 -6.46 19.52 41.34
N LYS A 173 -7.44 18.85 41.97
CA LYS A 173 -7.28 17.47 42.48
C LYS A 173 -7.26 16.44 41.35
N VAL A 174 -8.18 16.54 40.40
CA VAL A 174 -8.28 15.58 39.28
C VAL A 174 -7.38 16.04 38.15
N LYS A 175 -6.15 15.50 38.05
CA LYS A 175 -5.18 15.90 37.00
C LYS A 175 -5.50 15.38 35.60
N SER A 176 -6.10 14.19 35.49
CA SER A 176 -6.44 13.59 34.19
C SER A 176 -7.70 14.24 33.61
N HIS A 177 -7.62 14.61 32.34
CA HIS A 177 -8.76 15.11 31.56
C HIS A 177 -9.87 14.06 31.48
N GLU A 178 -9.54 12.86 31.02
CA GLU A 178 -10.47 11.75 30.87
C GLU A 178 -11.17 11.38 32.18
N LYS A 179 -10.45 11.33 33.31
CA LYS A 179 -11.05 11.07 34.63
C LYS A 179 -12.01 12.17 35.06
N LEU A 180 -11.68 13.44 34.76
CA LEU A 180 -12.57 14.56 35.06
C LEU A 180 -13.86 14.44 34.23
N VAL A 181 -13.74 14.15 32.93
CA VAL A 181 -14.88 13.92 32.05
C VAL A 181 -15.75 12.76 32.55
N GLU A 182 -15.15 11.62 32.87
CA GLU A 182 -15.87 10.45 33.40
C GLU A 182 -16.63 10.80 34.69
N MET A 183 -15.98 11.47 35.64
CA MET A 183 -16.60 11.89 36.88
C MET A 183 -17.78 12.85 36.64
N LEU A 184 -17.60 13.88 35.80
CA LEU A 184 -18.65 14.86 35.50
C LEU A 184 -19.80 14.26 34.70
N SER A 185 -19.55 13.30 33.82
CA SER A 185 -20.62 12.58 33.11
C SER A 185 -21.55 11.80 34.05
N ARG A 186 -21.04 11.42 35.24
CA ARG A 186 -21.75 10.65 36.27
C ARG A 186 -22.28 11.52 37.42
N SER A 187 -22.09 12.84 37.40
CA SER A 187 -22.56 13.72 38.49
C SER A 187 -24.08 13.73 38.61
N ALA A 188 -24.60 14.05 39.79
CA ALA A 188 -26.03 14.25 40.00
C ALA A 188 -26.49 15.60 39.41
N GLY A 189 -27.73 15.68 38.91
CA GLY A 189 -28.28 16.86 38.21
C GLY A 189 -28.36 16.70 36.69
N GLU A 190 -28.99 17.65 35.99
CA GLU A 190 -29.04 17.75 34.53
C GLU A 190 -28.69 19.19 34.11
N ASP A 191 -27.41 19.52 34.18
CA ASP A 191 -26.87 20.77 33.67
C ASP A 191 -26.13 20.56 32.34
N GLU A 192 -25.84 21.67 31.66
CA GLU A 192 -25.14 21.68 30.38
C GLU A 192 -23.71 21.11 30.48
N VAL A 193 -23.07 21.27 31.65
CA VAL A 193 -21.73 20.72 31.93
C VAL A 193 -21.77 19.20 31.88
N LYS A 194 -22.75 18.58 32.53
CA LYS A 194 -22.93 17.13 32.53
C LYS A 194 -23.27 16.63 31.14
N ASN A 195 -24.17 17.30 30.41
CA ASN A 195 -24.55 16.91 29.06
C ASN A 195 -23.35 16.94 28.11
N PHE A 196 -22.54 18.00 28.16
CA PHE A 196 -21.30 18.09 27.39
C PHE A 196 -20.30 17.00 27.82
N SER A 197 -20.15 16.76 29.12
CA SER A 197 -19.26 15.72 29.67
C SER A 197 -19.66 14.31 29.23
N LYS A 198 -20.96 14.01 29.12
CA LYS A 198 -21.45 12.74 28.57
C LYS A 198 -21.04 12.57 27.11
N SER A 199 -21.28 13.58 26.27
CA SER A 199 -20.87 13.55 24.86
C SER A 199 -19.35 13.36 24.70
N LEU A 200 -18.55 14.08 25.49
CA LEU A 200 -17.10 13.89 25.54
C LEU A 200 -16.71 12.48 25.97
N HIS A 201 -17.36 11.94 27.01
CA HIS A 201 -17.09 10.60 27.49
C HIS A 201 -17.38 9.54 26.42
N ASP A 202 -18.44 9.70 25.63
CA ASP A 202 -18.76 8.79 24.53
C ASP A 202 -17.79 8.93 23.35
N LEU A 203 -17.23 10.12 23.11
CA LEU A 203 -16.12 10.31 22.18
C LEU A 203 -14.84 9.59 22.65
N TYR A 204 -14.51 9.64 23.96
CA TYR A 204 -13.41 8.85 24.54
C TYR A 204 -13.62 7.35 24.30
N LYS A 205 -14.82 6.81 24.59
CA LYS A 205 -15.16 5.41 24.31
C LYS A 205 -15.05 5.05 22.83
N THR A 206 -15.46 5.95 21.95
CA THR A 206 -15.36 5.76 20.50
C THR A 206 -13.89 5.67 20.07
N ARG A 207 -13.04 6.57 20.59
CA ARG A 207 -11.59 6.54 20.37
C ARG A 207 -10.97 5.22 20.82
N ASP A 208 -11.37 4.70 21.98
CA ASP A 208 -10.92 3.39 22.49
C ASP A 208 -11.42 2.21 21.64
N SER A 209 -12.65 2.29 21.14
CA SER A 209 -13.22 1.29 20.23
C SER A 209 -12.45 1.25 18.91
N LEU A 210 -12.20 2.42 18.31
CA LEU A 210 -11.41 2.55 17.08
C LEU A 210 -9.98 2.08 17.26
N SER A 211 -9.37 2.36 18.43
CA SER A 211 -8.03 1.87 18.76
C SER A 211 -7.98 0.34 18.80
N ARG A 212 -8.95 -0.32 19.43
CA ARG A 212 -9.06 -1.79 19.45
C ARG A 212 -9.31 -2.40 18.07
N TYR A 213 -10.13 -1.73 17.25
CA TYR A 213 -10.32 -2.11 15.86
C TYR A 213 -9.01 -2.00 15.06
N LEU A 214 -8.27 -0.90 15.22
CA LEU A 214 -6.98 -0.66 14.58
C LEU A 214 -5.96 -1.75 14.94
N GLU A 215 -5.89 -2.17 16.22
CA GLU A 215 -5.03 -3.26 16.65
C GLU A 215 -5.36 -4.58 15.93
N SER A 216 -6.66 -4.90 15.82
CA SER A 216 -7.13 -6.12 15.18
C SER A 216 -6.84 -6.10 13.68
N ALA A 217 -7.13 -4.98 13.00
CA ALA A 217 -6.84 -4.77 11.59
C ALA A 217 -5.34 -4.88 11.31
N CYS A 218 -4.48 -4.27 12.14
CA CYS A 218 -3.03 -4.37 11.98
C CYS A 218 -2.53 -5.82 12.11
N LYS A 219 -3.07 -6.61 13.05
CA LYS A 219 -2.68 -8.02 13.19
C LYS A 219 -3.05 -8.86 11.98
N GLN A 220 -4.10 -8.50 11.27
CA GLN A 220 -4.56 -9.21 10.07
C GLN A 220 -3.79 -8.77 8.82
N THR A 221 -3.61 -7.46 8.63
CA THR A 221 -3.06 -6.91 7.38
C THR A 221 -1.54 -6.73 7.40
N ILE A 222 -0.96 -6.36 8.55
CA ILE A 222 0.47 -6.05 8.70
C ILE A 222 1.07 -6.70 9.96
N PRO A 223 0.98 -8.03 10.11
CA PRO A 223 1.35 -8.73 11.33
C PRO A 223 2.82 -8.52 11.73
N ASN A 224 3.75 -8.48 10.76
CA ASN A 224 5.17 -8.32 11.06
C ASN A 224 5.46 -6.89 11.54
N LEU A 225 4.99 -5.89 10.80
CA LEU A 225 5.20 -4.48 11.11
C LEU A 225 4.54 -4.09 12.43
N SER A 226 3.32 -4.59 12.67
CA SER A 226 2.58 -4.39 13.92
C SER A 226 3.31 -4.98 15.12
N GLU A 227 3.87 -6.18 15.00
CA GLU A 227 4.64 -6.82 16.09
C GLU A 227 5.94 -6.06 16.40
N VAL A 228 6.61 -5.51 15.38
CA VAL A 228 7.91 -4.82 15.55
C VAL A 228 7.74 -3.38 16.05
N ALA A 229 6.79 -2.62 15.50
CA ALA A 229 6.61 -1.21 15.83
C ALA A 229 5.53 -0.95 16.89
N GLY A 230 4.59 -1.87 17.06
CA GLY A 230 3.32 -1.64 17.74
C GLY A 230 2.23 -1.15 16.77
N PRO A 231 0.95 -1.54 16.94
CA PRO A 231 -0.13 -1.23 15.99
C PRO A 231 -0.29 0.27 15.68
N LEU A 232 -0.24 1.12 16.70
CA LEU A 232 -0.44 2.56 16.54
C LEU A 232 0.71 3.21 15.74
N LEU A 233 1.96 2.90 16.10
CA LEU A 233 3.12 3.44 15.38
C LEU A 233 3.20 2.88 13.95
N ALA A 234 2.90 1.59 13.76
CA ALA A 234 2.84 0.95 12.46
C ALA A 234 1.81 1.64 11.54
N SER A 235 0.61 1.93 12.07
CA SER A 235 -0.46 2.61 11.33
C SER A 235 -0.06 4.03 10.94
N ARG A 236 0.56 4.79 11.85
CA ARG A 236 1.07 6.14 11.55
C ARG A 236 2.18 6.11 10.49
N LEU A 237 3.09 5.12 10.53
CA LEU A 237 4.11 4.91 9.52
C LEU A 237 3.51 4.59 8.14
N LEU A 238 2.50 3.72 8.10
CA LEU A 238 1.73 3.44 6.87
C LEU A 238 1.09 4.70 6.32
N SER A 239 0.46 5.51 7.20
CA SER A 239 -0.19 6.75 6.82
C SER A 239 0.79 7.74 6.19
N LEU A 240 1.93 7.99 6.84
CA LEU A 240 2.98 8.88 6.32
C LEU A 240 3.61 8.38 5.02
N ALA A 241 3.80 7.07 4.87
CA ALA A 241 4.36 6.48 3.65
C ALA A 241 3.33 6.43 2.49
N GLY A 242 2.03 6.44 2.80
CA GLY A 242 0.94 6.34 1.84
C GLY A 242 0.53 4.91 1.46
N GLY A 243 0.80 3.93 2.33
CA GLY A 243 0.40 2.51 2.19
C GLY A 243 1.56 1.52 2.33
N LEU A 244 1.22 0.23 2.46
CA LEU A 244 2.13 -0.89 2.72
C LEU A 244 3.18 -1.06 1.62
N GLU A 245 2.73 -0.97 0.36
CA GLU A 245 3.61 -1.11 -0.79
C GLU A 245 4.67 0.01 -0.83
N LYS A 246 4.27 1.24 -0.47
CA LYS A 246 5.17 2.39 -0.47
C LYS A 246 6.20 2.28 0.65
N ILE A 247 5.78 1.95 1.88
CA ILE A 247 6.72 1.80 3.00
C ILE A 247 7.71 0.66 2.77
N ALA A 248 7.29 -0.45 2.14
CA ALA A 248 8.18 -1.57 1.81
C ALA A 248 9.30 -1.20 0.83
N LYS A 249 9.05 -0.21 -0.04
CA LYS A 249 10.04 0.35 -0.98
C LYS A 249 10.98 1.39 -0.35
N LEU A 250 10.64 1.94 0.82
CA LEU A 250 11.47 2.94 1.48
C LEU A 250 12.77 2.32 2.05
N THR A 251 13.83 3.13 2.04
CA THR A 251 15.08 2.78 2.73
C THR A 251 14.92 2.92 4.25
N SER A 252 15.74 2.19 5.01
CA SER A 252 15.75 2.32 6.48
C SER A 252 16.03 3.75 6.95
N SER A 253 16.87 4.52 6.24
CA SER A 253 17.16 5.92 6.57
C SER A 253 15.95 6.83 6.35
N THR A 254 15.15 6.57 5.31
CA THR A 254 13.89 7.32 5.08
C THR A 254 12.88 7.00 6.17
N ILE A 255 12.68 5.70 6.48
CA ILE A 255 11.76 5.26 7.55
C ILE A 255 12.14 5.87 8.89
N GLN A 256 13.44 5.97 9.19
CA GLN A 256 13.93 6.59 10.42
C GLN A 256 13.45 8.04 10.62
N LEU A 257 13.27 8.77 9.52
CA LEU A 257 13.02 10.21 9.51
C LEU A 257 11.58 10.58 9.15
N LEU A 258 10.69 9.61 8.91
CA LEU A 258 9.27 9.85 8.65
C LEU A 258 8.63 10.69 9.78
N GLY A 259 7.99 11.80 9.43
CA GLY A 259 7.41 12.79 10.34
C GLY A 259 8.39 13.85 10.86
N ALA A 260 9.66 13.82 10.44
CA ALA A 260 10.65 14.87 10.72
C ALA A 260 11.03 15.67 9.47
N GLU A 261 10.23 15.63 8.41
CA GLU A 261 10.50 16.23 7.10
C GLU A 261 10.82 17.72 7.23
N LYS A 262 10.05 18.47 8.03
CA LYS A 262 10.29 19.90 8.27
C LYS A 262 11.69 20.17 8.84
N ALA A 263 12.13 19.36 9.80
CA ALA A 263 13.46 19.50 10.40
C ALA A 263 14.57 19.03 9.44
N LEU A 264 14.32 17.95 8.69
CA LEU A 264 15.23 17.43 7.67
C LEU A 264 15.45 18.45 6.55
N PHE A 265 14.39 18.99 5.97
CA PHE A 265 14.47 19.98 4.89
C PHE A 265 15.13 21.27 5.35
N ARG A 266 14.91 21.70 6.60
CA ARG A 266 15.63 22.83 7.19
C ARG A 266 17.14 22.56 7.25
N HIS A 267 17.54 21.36 7.67
CA HIS A 267 18.95 20.96 7.69
C HIS A 267 19.56 20.86 6.29
N LEU A 268 18.85 20.29 5.31
CA LEU A 268 19.29 20.21 3.92
C LEU A 268 19.49 21.60 3.29
N LYS A 269 18.75 22.61 3.76
CA LYS A 269 18.95 24.03 3.41
C LYS A 269 20.07 24.70 4.23
N GLY A 270 20.96 23.92 4.84
CA GLY A 270 22.10 24.39 5.62
C GLY A 270 21.77 24.93 7.02
N LYS A 271 20.52 24.76 7.51
CA LYS A 271 20.09 25.34 8.80
C LYS A 271 19.89 24.28 9.88
N GLY A 272 20.63 24.41 10.98
CA GLY A 272 20.45 23.57 12.18
C GLY A 272 20.97 22.14 12.03
N LYS A 273 20.80 21.33 13.09
CA LYS A 273 21.28 19.95 13.16
C LYS A 273 20.30 18.97 12.48
N PRO A 274 20.78 17.86 11.91
CA PRO A 274 19.91 16.85 11.30
C PRO A 274 19.04 16.18 12.38
N PRO A 275 17.76 15.88 12.08
CA PRO A 275 16.93 15.08 12.97
C PRO A 275 17.49 13.66 13.11
N LYS A 276 17.40 13.09 14.32
CA LYS A 276 17.87 11.73 14.61
C LYS A 276 16.79 10.66 14.42
N TYR A 277 15.53 11.08 14.44
CA TYR A 277 14.34 10.25 14.34
C TYR A 277 13.14 11.16 14.06
N GLY A 278 12.12 10.63 13.39
CA GLY A 278 10.81 11.25 13.30
C GLY A 278 9.82 10.60 14.27
N ILE A 279 8.68 10.12 13.78
CA ILE A 279 7.63 9.51 14.63
C ILE A 279 8.10 8.24 15.34
N LEU A 280 9.20 7.62 14.89
CA LEU A 280 9.84 6.52 15.61
C LEU A 280 10.22 6.88 17.05
N PHE A 281 10.34 8.17 17.40
CA PHE A 281 10.52 8.57 18.78
C PHE A 281 9.45 7.97 19.71
N GLY A 282 8.23 7.74 19.25
CA GLY A 282 7.16 7.09 20.02
C GLY A 282 7.42 5.61 20.36
N HIS A 283 8.41 4.96 19.75
CA HIS A 283 8.71 3.56 20.03
C HIS A 283 9.29 3.37 21.45
N PRO A 284 8.80 2.41 22.26
CA PRO A 284 9.24 2.23 23.65
C PRO A 284 10.75 2.07 23.81
N LEU A 285 11.39 1.26 22.96
CA LEU A 285 12.86 1.08 22.99
C LEU A 285 13.64 2.40 22.77
N ILE A 286 13.09 3.35 22.01
CA ILE A 286 13.75 4.64 21.75
C ILE A 286 13.47 5.62 22.89
N GLN A 287 12.25 5.62 23.44
CA GLN A 287 11.91 6.43 24.61
C GLN A 287 12.79 6.09 25.82
N ASN A 288 12.93 4.80 26.09
CA ASN A 288 13.65 4.27 27.25
C ASN A 288 15.17 4.28 27.08
N ALA A 289 15.68 4.49 25.86
CA ALA A 289 17.11 4.56 25.61
C ALA A 289 17.73 5.87 26.16
N PRO A 290 18.97 5.83 26.70
CA PRO A 290 19.70 7.03 27.09
C PRO A 290 19.82 8.05 25.95
N LYS A 291 19.78 9.35 26.25
CA LYS A 291 19.84 10.45 25.25
C LYS A 291 20.93 10.28 24.18
N PRO A 292 22.17 9.86 24.48
CA PRO A 292 23.22 9.66 23.47
C PRO A 292 22.94 8.48 22.53
N LEU A 293 22.19 7.48 22.99
CA LEU A 293 21.94 6.23 22.27
C LEU A 293 20.63 6.26 21.46
N LYS A 294 19.69 7.16 21.74
CA LYS A 294 18.39 7.25 21.04
C LYS A 294 18.52 7.21 19.52
N GLY A 295 19.50 7.92 18.95
CA GLY A 295 19.74 7.92 17.49
C GLY A 295 20.33 6.61 16.94
N LYS A 296 21.10 5.86 17.73
CA LYS A 296 21.59 4.52 17.36
C LYS A 296 20.45 3.50 17.44
N VAL A 297 19.64 3.55 18.49
CA VAL A 297 18.45 2.70 18.65
C VAL A 297 17.44 2.99 17.54
N ALA A 298 17.20 4.26 17.19
CA ALA A 298 16.32 4.63 16.08
C ALA A 298 16.72 4.00 14.74
N ARG A 299 18.03 3.91 14.46
CA ARG A 299 18.54 3.21 13.27
C ARG A 299 18.22 1.72 13.29
N LEU A 300 18.41 1.05 14.43
CA LEU A 300 18.10 -0.36 14.58
C LEU A 300 16.61 -0.65 14.42
N VAL A 301 15.76 0.17 15.05
CA VAL A 301 14.29 0.09 14.93
C VAL A 301 13.87 0.30 13.48
N ALA A 302 14.35 1.35 12.81
CA ALA A 302 14.02 1.62 11.41
C ALA A 302 14.43 0.48 10.47
N ALA A 303 15.59 -0.15 10.71
CA ALA A 303 16.05 -1.28 9.91
C ALA A 303 15.14 -2.50 10.05
N LYS A 304 14.68 -2.77 11.28
CA LYS A 304 13.77 -3.89 11.57
C LYS A 304 12.35 -3.63 11.09
N ILE A 305 11.89 -2.38 11.14
CA ILE A 305 10.64 -1.94 10.51
C ILE A 305 10.69 -2.10 8.99
N SER A 306 11.80 -1.71 8.34
CA SER A 306 11.98 -1.89 6.90
C SER A 306 11.90 -3.36 6.50
N LEU A 307 12.56 -4.24 7.28
CA LEU A 307 12.48 -5.69 7.07
C LEU A 307 11.04 -6.19 7.25
N ALA A 308 10.37 -5.83 8.34
CA ALA A 308 9.01 -6.25 8.64
C ALA A 308 8.00 -5.81 7.56
N ALA A 309 8.09 -4.56 7.11
CA ALA A 309 7.24 -4.03 6.04
C ALA A 309 7.45 -4.78 4.71
N LYS A 310 8.70 -5.13 4.38
CA LYS A 310 9.00 -5.95 3.19
C LYS A 310 8.46 -7.37 3.33
N THR A 311 8.56 -7.95 4.52
CA THR A 311 7.98 -9.27 4.81
C THR A 311 6.46 -9.23 4.64
N ASP A 312 5.76 -8.24 5.22
CA ASP A 312 4.30 -8.10 5.07
C ASP A 312 3.86 -7.88 3.60
N GLN A 313 4.65 -7.15 2.80
CA GLN A 313 4.27 -6.83 1.41
C GLN A 313 4.61 -7.93 0.40
N TYR A 314 5.73 -8.63 0.59
CA TYR A 314 6.30 -9.54 -0.42
C TYR A 314 6.37 -11.00 0.05
N SER A 315 6.02 -11.29 1.30
CA SER A 315 6.00 -12.63 1.86
C SER A 315 4.66 -12.91 2.54
N GLU A 316 4.25 -14.17 2.55
CA GLU A 316 3.08 -14.62 3.33
C GLU A 316 3.50 -15.11 4.73
N LYS A 317 4.76 -14.90 5.13
CA LYS A 317 5.31 -15.38 6.40
C LYS A 317 5.05 -14.39 7.53
N ASN A 318 4.62 -14.93 8.68
CA ASN A 318 4.57 -14.18 9.94
C ASN A 318 5.82 -14.44 10.78
N GLU A 319 6.83 -13.57 10.60
CA GLU A 319 8.11 -13.59 11.29
C GLU A 319 8.26 -12.47 12.35
N GLY A 320 7.19 -11.71 12.64
CA GLY A 320 7.25 -10.51 13.48
C GLY A 320 7.92 -10.75 14.83
N LYS A 321 7.57 -11.86 15.49
CA LYS A 321 8.16 -12.26 16.79
C LYS A 321 9.67 -12.49 16.70
N ARG A 322 10.15 -13.10 15.61
CA ARG A 322 11.58 -13.33 15.37
C ARG A 322 12.28 -11.99 15.17
N ILE A 323 11.75 -11.13 14.30
CA ILE A 323 12.30 -9.82 13.99
C ILE A 323 12.38 -8.94 15.25
N ARG A 324 11.32 -8.94 16.07
CA ARG A 324 11.25 -8.23 17.35
C ARG A 324 12.30 -8.74 18.35
N LYS A 325 12.43 -10.05 18.55
CA LYS A 325 13.46 -10.61 19.44
C LYS A 325 14.87 -10.20 19.01
N GLU A 326 15.15 -10.21 17.70
CA GLU A 326 16.44 -9.75 17.17
C GLU A 326 16.67 -8.24 17.42
N LEU A 327 15.62 -7.42 17.33
CA LEU A 327 15.69 -5.99 17.65
C LEU A 327 16.03 -5.80 19.13
N GLU A 328 15.28 -6.43 20.03
CA GLU A 328 15.47 -6.33 21.48
C GLU A 328 16.87 -6.80 21.90
N LYS A 329 17.36 -7.91 21.32
CA LYS A 329 18.74 -8.40 21.54
C LYS A 329 19.78 -7.36 21.16
N LYS A 330 19.72 -6.81 19.94
CA LYS A 330 20.69 -5.81 19.45
C LYS A 330 20.65 -4.52 20.25
N VAL A 331 19.47 -4.08 20.68
CA VAL A 331 19.33 -2.90 21.54
C VAL A 331 19.91 -3.17 22.93
N GLY A 332 19.69 -4.36 23.49
CA GLY A 332 20.27 -4.79 24.77
C GLY A 332 21.80 -4.87 24.76
N GLU A 333 22.40 -5.36 23.67
CA GLU A 333 23.86 -5.35 23.49
C GLU A 333 24.41 -3.91 23.44
N LEU A 334 23.69 -3.01 22.76
CA LEU A 334 24.08 -1.60 22.62
C LEU A 334 24.04 -0.84 23.96
N THR A 335 23.12 -1.20 24.86
CA THR A 335 23.02 -0.59 26.19
C THR A 335 24.01 -1.20 27.18
N LYS A 336 24.34 -2.49 27.05
CA LYS A 336 25.32 -3.20 27.92
C LYS A 336 26.77 -2.80 27.68
N ASN A 337 27.18 -2.50 26.43
CA ASN A 337 28.57 -2.11 26.09
C ASN A 337 29.00 -0.72 26.63
N ARG A 338 28.33 -0.22 27.66
CA ARG A 338 28.60 1.03 28.38
C ARG A 338 28.49 0.89 29.90
N GLY A 339 28.26 -0.33 30.41
CA GLY A 339 28.37 -0.66 31.83
C GLY A 339 29.82 -0.80 32.24
#